data_AF-A0A3N5EQB8-F1
#
_entry.id   AF-A0A3N5EQB8-F1
#
_cell.length_a   1.000
_cell.length_b   1.000
_cell.length_c   1.000
_cell.angle_alpha   90.00
_cell.angle_beta   90.00
_cell.angle_gamma   90.00
#
_symmetry.space_group_name_H-M   'P 1'
#
loop_
_entity.id
_entity.type
_entity.pdbx_description
1 polymer ?
#
loop_
_entity_poly.entity_id
_entity_poly.type
_entity_poly.pdbx_seq_one_letter_code
_entity_poly.pdbx_strand_id
1 'polypeptide(L)'
;MNFRPLLTLLLMVLVLATGSIAQVIGDYRSAVNNGLWVTPATWEKWDGTGWVTATTAPSAAYNVTIRSGYNVIVETSGKNCLNLTIEAGAQLYADSSLP
;
A
#
# COMPACT_ATOMS: atom_id res chain seq x y z
N MET A 1 8.05 -20.82 -43.58
CA MET A 1 7.95 -19.61 -42.74
C MET A 1 8.71 -19.86 -41.46
N ASN A 2 9.64 -18.97 -41.09
CA ASN A 2 10.39 -19.09 -39.84
C ASN A 2 9.55 -18.50 -38.70
N PHE A 3 9.09 -19.33 -37.77
CA PHE A 3 8.20 -18.91 -36.66
C PHE A 3 8.94 -18.28 -35.46
N ARG A 4 10.28 -18.36 -35.42
CA ARG A 4 11.13 -17.78 -34.35
C ARG A 4 10.86 -16.30 -34.02
N PRO A 5 10.81 -15.36 -34.98
CA PRO A 5 10.58 -13.94 -34.65
C PRO A 5 9.18 -13.67 -34.11
N LEU A 6 8.17 -14.44 -34.55
CA LEU A 6 6.80 -14.33 -34.06
C LEU A 6 6.71 -14.79 -32.59
N LEU A 7 7.42 -15.85 -32.23
CA LEU A 7 7.48 -16.36 -30.86
C LEU A 7 8.20 -15.37 -29.92
N THR A 8 9.30 -14.75 -30.37
CA THR A 8 10.01 -13.74 -29.58
C THR A 8 9.15 -12.49 -29.33
N LEU A 9 8.41 -12.04 -30.34
CA LEU A 9 7.50 -10.90 -30.22
C LEU A 9 6.36 -11.20 -29.23
N LEU A 10 5.78 -12.40 -29.31
CA LEU A 10 4.71 -12.85 -28.41
C LEU A 10 5.17 -12.88 -26.95
N LEU A 11 6.40 -13.37 -26.69
CA LEU A 11 6.98 -13.40 -25.35
C LEU A 11 7.25 -12.00 -24.78
N MET A 12 7.70 -11.04 -25.62
CA MET A 12 7.86 -9.65 -25.20
C MET A 12 6.52 -9.00 -24.82
N VAL A 13 5.47 -9.23 -25.60
CA VAL A 13 4.13 -8.70 -25.31
C VAL A 13 3.57 -9.29 -24.01
N LEU A 14 3.83 -10.57 -23.72
CA LEU A 14 3.38 -11.23 -22.49
C LEU A 14 4.07 -10.65 -21.23
N VAL A 15 5.36 -10.31 -21.32
CA VAL A 15 6.12 -9.69 -20.22
C VAL A 15 5.68 -8.25 -19.96
N LEU A 16 5.23 -7.53 -20.99
CA LEU A 16 4.68 -6.17 -20.83
C LEU A 16 3.27 -6.16 -20.24
N ALA A 17 2.54 -7.29 -20.31
CA ALA A 17 1.18 -7.42 -19.81
C ALA A 17 1.09 -7.72 -18.29
N THR A 18 2.21 -8.00 -17.62
CA THR A 18 2.21 -8.41 -16.19
C THR A 18 2.17 -7.26 -15.18
N GLY A 19 1.85 -6.04 -15.62
CA GLY A 19 1.60 -4.90 -14.74
C GLY A 19 0.19 -4.91 -14.14
N SER A 20 -0.25 -6.02 -13.54
CA SER A 20 -1.50 -6.00 -12.77
C SER A 20 -1.25 -5.24 -11.48
N ILE A 21 -1.77 -4.03 -11.43
CA ILE A 21 -1.78 -3.21 -10.24
C ILE A 21 -2.67 -3.89 -9.20
N ALA A 22 -2.07 -4.43 -8.12
CA ALA A 22 -2.80 -5.15 -7.08
C ALA A 22 -3.66 -4.23 -6.19
N GLN A 23 -3.50 -2.90 -6.30
CA GLN A 23 -4.30 -1.97 -5.49
C GLN A 23 -5.73 -1.79 -6.03
N VAL A 24 -6.69 -1.88 -5.11
CA VAL A 24 -8.11 -1.66 -5.32
C VAL A 24 -8.47 -0.22 -4.95
N ILE A 25 -9.48 0.36 -5.60
CA ILE A 25 -9.98 1.70 -5.26
C ILE A 25 -10.29 1.75 -3.76
N GLY A 26 -9.66 2.71 -3.09
CA GLY A 26 -9.79 2.93 -1.67
C GLY A 26 -8.73 2.29 -0.80
N ASP A 27 -7.80 1.51 -1.36
CA ASP A 27 -6.63 1.02 -0.62
C ASP A 27 -5.80 2.17 -0.07
N TYR A 28 -5.18 1.94 1.08
CA TYR A 28 -4.37 2.91 1.80
C TYR A 28 -2.89 2.49 1.79
N ARG A 29 -2.00 3.48 1.74
CA ARG A 29 -0.57 3.26 1.97
C ARG A 29 0.05 4.37 2.81
N SER A 30 1.09 4.03 3.57
CA SER A 30 1.83 5.03 4.36
C SER A 30 2.52 6.06 3.45
N ALA A 31 2.45 7.33 3.84
CA ALA A 31 3.01 8.47 3.11
C ALA A 31 3.92 9.36 3.98
N VAL A 32 3.86 9.21 5.31
CA VAL A 32 4.68 9.97 6.28
C VAL A 32 5.38 9.01 7.22
N ASN A 33 6.69 9.19 7.40
CA ASN A 33 7.48 8.38 8.33
C ASN A 33 7.18 8.82 9.78
N ASN A 34 7.00 7.86 10.68
CA ASN A 34 6.53 8.05 12.06
C ASN A 34 5.15 8.74 12.14
N GLY A 35 4.29 8.53 11.13
CA GLY A 35 2.93 9.07 11.14
C GLY A 35 2.02 8.28 12.09
N LEU A 36 1.06 8.96 12.71
CA LEU A 36 0.05 8.32 13.56
C LEU A 36 -1.01 7.65 12.69
N TRP A 37 -1.51 6.48 13.09
CA TRP A 37 -2.52 5.76 12.32
C TRP A 37 -3.81 6.57 12.14
N VAL A 38 -4.25 7.28 13.19
CA VAL A 38 -5.49 8.07 13.15
C VAL A 38 -5.39 9.34 12.30
N THR A 39 -4.17 9.82 12.02
CA THR A 39 -3.95 11.06 11.29
C THR A 39 -4.13 10.80 9.79
N PRO A 40 -5.13 11.41 9.10
CA PRO A 40 -5.36 11.14 7.68
C PRO A 40 -4.15 11.45 6.79
N ALA A 41 -3.41 12.52 7.10
CA ALA A 41 -2.22 12.92 6.36
C ALA A 41 -1.07 11.90 6.44
N THR A 42 -1.11 10.92 7.35
CA THR A 42 -0.17 9.79 7.36
C THR A 42 -0.33 8.92 6.11
N TRP A 43 -1.49 8.97 5.46
CA TRP A 43 -1.88 8.03 4.43
C TRP A 43 -2.11 8.69 3.07
N GLU A 44 -1.80 7.93 2.03
CA GLU A 44 -2.39 8.11 0.71
C GLU A 44 -3.46 7.05 0.46
N LYS A 45 -4.51 7.42 -0.27
CA LYS A 45 -5.60 6.55 -0.70
C LYS A 45 -5.57 6.42 -2.22
N TRP A 46 -5.72 5.20 -2.73
CA TRP A 46 -5.83 4.95 -4.17
C TRP A 46 -7.22 5.38 -4.67
N ASP A 47 -7.28 6.28 -5.64
CA ASP A 47 -8.55 6.77 -6.21
C ASP A 47 -8.94 6.06 -7.52
N GLY A 48 -8.14 5.10 -7.97
CA GLY A 48 -8.30 4.42 -9.25
C GLY A 48 -7.42 4.97 -10.37
N THR A 49 -6.88 6.17 -10.20
CA THR A 49 -5.98 6.83 -11.14
C THR A 49 -4.60 7.14 -10.55
N GLY A 50 -4.55 7.40 -9.25
CA GLY A 50 -3.37 7.80 -8.52
C GLY A 50 -3.52 7.62 -7.01
N TRP A 51 -2.41 7.84 -6.32
CA TRP A 51 -2.38 7.93 -4.86
C TRP A 51 -2.56 9.38 -4.46
N VAL A 52 -3.60 9.68 -3.69
CA VAL A 52 -3.92 11.03 -3.23
C VAL A 52 -3.90 11.11 -1.71
N THR A 53 -3.64 12.27 -1.13
CA THR A 53 -3.66 12.46 0.33
C THR A 53 -5.03 12.06 0.89
N ALA A 54 -5.04 11.20 1.89
CA ALA A 54 -6.29 10.75 2.50
C ALA A 54 -6.91 11.84 3.37
N THR A 55 -8.24 11.94 3.34
CA THR A 55 -9.03 12.83 4.20
C THR A 55 -9.55 12.14 5.47
N THR A 56 -9.46 10.81 5.52
CA THR A 56 -9.84 9.97 6.65
C THR A 56 -8.78 8.90 6.87
N ALA A 57 -8.61 8.42 8.11
CA ALA A 57 -7.76 7.28 8.40
C ALA A 57 -8.34 5.96 7.82
N PRO A 58 -7.54 4.90 7.67
CA PRO A 58 -8.03 3.59 7.26
C PRO A 58 -9.14 3.06 8.17
N SER A 59 -10.04 2.27 7.58
CA SER A 59 -11.10 1.55 8.29
C SER A 59 -11.09 0.07 7.89
N ALA A 60 -11.90 -0.74 8.58
CA ALA A 60 -12.06 -2.18 8.28
C ALA A 60 -12.49 -2.51 6.83
N ALA A 61 -12.87 -1.53 6.02
CA ALA A 61 -13.29 -1.74 4.64
C ALA A 61 -12.14 -1.79 3.62
N TYR A 62 -10.92 -1.37 4.00
CA TYR A 62 -9.85 -1.12 3.04
C TYR A 62 -8.54 -1.82 3.40
N ASN A 63 -7.78 -2.22 2.39
CA ASN A 63 -6.44 -2.76 2.58
C ASN A 63 -5.47 -1.63 2.94
N VAL A 64 -4.48 -1.94 3.78
CA VAL A 64 -3.47 -1.00 4.23
C VAL A 64 -2.08 -1.58 3.99
N THR A 65 -1.21 -0.79 3.34
CA THR A 65 0.20 -1.12 3.17
C THR A 65 1.10 -0.12 3.90
N ILE A 66 1.91 -0.61 4.82
CA ILE A 66 3.02 0.16 5.39
C ILE A 66 4.23 -0.06 4.49
N ARG A 67 4.62 0.98 3.76
CA ARG A 67 5.65 0.93 2.72
C ARG A 67 7.05 0.85 3.34
N SER A 68 7.98 0.24 2.60
CA SER A 68 9.38 0.16 3.01
C SER A 68 9.94 1.55 3.32
N GLY A 69 10.67 1.67 4.43
CA GLY A 69 11.23 2.94 4.91
C GLY A 69 10.25 3.84 5.67
N TYR A 70 8.99 3.40 5.87
CA TYR A 70 8.01 4.10 6.68
C TYR A 70 7.71 3.35 7.98
N ASN A 71 7.59 4.13 9.03
CA ASN A 71 7.10 3.71 10.33
C ASN A 71 5.72 4.32 10.59
N VAL A 72 4.78 3.52 11.09
CA VAL A 72 3.46 3.99 11.51
C VAL A 72 3.24 3.66 12.99
N ILE A 73 2.71 4.64 13.71
CA ILE A 73 2.46 4.58 15.15
C ILE A 73 0.98 4.29 15.39
N VAL A 74 0.70 3.27 16.19
CA VAL A 74 -0.63 2.98 16.72
C VAL A 74 -0.74 3.68 18.08
N GLU A 75 -1.26 4.90 18.07
CA GLU A 75 -1.23 5.80 19.23
C GLU A 75 -2.29 5.49 20.30
N THR A 76 -3.37 4.80 19.92
CA THR A 76 -4.42 4.33 20.83
C THR A 76 -4.91 2.95 20.38
N SER A 77 -5.36 2.14 21.34
CA SER A 77 -5.89 0.80 21.06
C SER A 77 -7.10 0.87 20.13
N GLY A 78 -7.19 -0.12 19.24
CA GLY A 78 -8.30 -0.28 18.31
C GLY A 78 -8.06 0.45 16.98
N LYS A 79 -7.23 -0.14 16.11
CA LYS A 79 -7.11 0.23 14.69
C LYS A 79 -7.57 -0.95 13.84
N ASN A 80 -8.32 -0.67 12.80
CA ASN A 80 -8.87 -1.68 11.92
C ASN A 80 -8.51 -1.40 10.46
N CYS A 81 -8.33 -2.48 9.72
CA CYS A 81 -8.17 -2.51 8.27
C CYS A 81 -8.71 -3.86 7.78
N LEU A 82 -8.95 -3.98 6.48
CA LEU A 82 -9.38 -5.24 5.88
C LEU A 82 -8.23 -6.25 5.86
N ASN A 83 -7.11 -5.85 5.23
CA ASN A 83 -5.86 -6.58 5.23
C ASN A 83 -4.71 -5.61 5.53
N LEU A 84 -3.71 -6.09 6.25
CA LEU A 84 -2.49 -5.34 6.57
C LEU A 84 -1.28 -5.98 5.90
N THR A 85 -0.59 -5.19 5.09
CA THR A 85 0.73 -5.53 4.54
C THR A 85 1.78 -4.62 5.15
N ILE A 86 2.87 -5.20 5.66
CA ILE A 86 4.04 -4.44 6.13
C ILE A 86 5.21 -4.86 5.24
N GLU A 87 5.68 -3.93 4.41
CA GLU A 87 6.80 -4.19 3.51
C GLU A 87 8.12 -4.36 4.29
N ALA A 88 9.08 -5.07 3.70
CA ALA A 88 10.39 -5.26 4.32
C ALA A 88 11.04 -3.90 4.64
N GLY A 89 11.48 -3.74 5.89
CA GLY A 89 12.09 -2.50 6.40
C GLY A 89 11.09 -1.43 6.87
N ALA A 90 9.79 -1.72 6.86
CA ALA A 90 8.77 -0.91 7.51
C ALA A 90 8.52 -1.36 8.97
N GLN A 91 7.98 -0.46 9.80
CA GLN A 91 7.58 -0.80 11.17
C GLN A 91 6.14 -0.34 11.45
N LEU A 92 5.41 -1.18 12.17
CA LEU A 92 4.15 -0.81 12.83
C LEU A 92 4.34 -1.06 14.32
N TYR A 93 4.24 -0.03 15.14
CA TYR A 93 4.43 -0.16 16.59
C TYR A 93 3.44 0.70 17.36
N ALA A 94 3.13 0.28 18.58
CA ALA A 94 2.39 1.11 19.53
C ALA A 94 3.37 1.98 20.32
N ASP A 95 3.05 3.26 20.47
CA ASP A 95 3.77 4.14 21.38
C ASP A 95 3.03 4.16 22.72
N SER A 96 3.09 3.04 23.43
CA SER A 96 2.64 2.97 24.82
C SER A 96 3.87 3.06 25.70
N SER A 97 4.06 4.19 26.38
CA SER A 97 4.93 4.20 27.55
C SER A 97 4.28 3.33 28.63
N LEU A 98 5.03 2.36 29.14
CA LEU A 98 4.64 1.68 30.38
C LEU A 98 4.66 2.74 31.50
N PRO A 99 3.63 2.81 32.35
CA PRO A 99 3.66 3.69 33.52
C PRO A 99 4.80 3.31 34.47
#